data_AF-A0A8S0QYM4-F1
#
_entry.id   AF-A0A8S0QYM4-F1
#
_cell.length_a   1.000
_cell.length_b   1.000
_cell.length_c   1.000
_cell.angle_alpha   90.00
_cell.angle_beta   90.00
_cell.angle_gamma   90.00
#
_symmetry.space_group_name_H-M   'P 1'
#
loop_
_entity.id
_entity.type
_entity.pdbx_description
1 polymer ?
#
loop_
_entity_poly.entity_id
_entity_poly.type
_entity_poly.pdbx_seq_one_letter_code
_entity_poly.pdbx_strand_id
1 'polypeptide(L)'
;MFVQALERQESDFQSHCSLERSKLQGEVNEMEKILDNDKDGNEHSDSLVHSIQDCNKRLELAKKELAAKLRAIVLLKRQLDEVPSQAELIQYELRFSELYTQIQKKLRQTRKHYDTYNALMEIKELMLKETSLLNSISMQFQDAIMSADGRIKLIDSLEGILKGIQQRLGKVQTTLQSEQQIRDSLKEKYAAAISEQRHSYSLLKLFQEECTRNERLRGRVS
;
A
#
# COMPACT_ATOMS: atom_id res chain seq x y z
N MET A 1 59.25 39.78 98.00
CA MET A 1 57.91 39.49 97.42
C MET A 1 57.93 39.09 95.94
N PHE A 2 58.96 39.41 95.14
CA PHE A 2 58.99 39.07 93.70
C PHE A 2 59.42 37.61 93.40
N VAL A 3 60.29 37.02 94.23
CA VAL A 3 60.86 35.66 94.00
C VAL A 3 59.82 34.55 94.19
N GLN A 4 58.98 34.62 95.23
CA GLN A 4 57.92 33.64 95.49
C GLN A 4 56.80 33.63 94.43
N ALA A 5 56.62 34.72 93.69
CA ALA A 5 55.64 34.79 92.60
C ALA A 5 56.16 34.09 91.34
N LEU A 6 57.46 34.19 91.06
CA LEU A 6 58.12 33.51 89.93
C LEU A 6 58.19 31.99 90.14
N GLU A 7 58.47 31.52 91.35
CA GLU A 7 58.49 30.08 91.68
C GLU A 7 57.11 29.42 91.53
N ARG A 8 56.02 30.13 91.88
CA ARG A 8 54.65 29.64 91.64
C ARG A 8 54.33 29.57 90.15
N GLN A 9 54.70 30.60 89.38
CA GLN A 9 54.46 30.62 87.94
C GLN A 9 55.23 29.52 87.20
N GLU A 10 56.46 29.22 87.63
CA GLU A 10 57.24 28.10 87.08
C GLU A 10 56.61 26.74 87.40
N SER A 11 56.15 26.54 88.65
CA SER A 11 55.48 25.30 89.06
C SER A 11 54.17 25.07 88.29
N ASP A 12 53.37 26.12 88.10
CA ASP A 12 52.13 26.05 87.33
C ASP A 12 52.40 25.72 85.85
N PHE A 13 53.42 26.35 85.25
CA PHE A 13 53.82 26.11 83.86
C PHE A 13 54.37 24.69 83.64
N GLN A 14 55.18 24.18 84.57
CA GLN A 14 55.67 22.80 84.52
C GLN A 14 54.52 21.79 84.63
N SER A 15 53.51 22.06 85.46
CA SER A 15 52.32 21.20 85.56
C SER A 15 51.53 21.18 84.25
N HIS A 16 51.36 22.34 83.61
CA HIS A 16 50.64 22.48 82.34
C HIS A 16 51.36 21.72 81.22
N CYS A 17 52.67 21.92 81.07
CA CYS A 17 53.46 21.19 80.07
C CYS A 17 53.47 19.68 80.31
N SER A 18 53.47 19.23 81.57
CA SER A 18 53.39 17.79 81.89
C SER A 18 52.04 17.19 81.49
N LEU A 19 50.94 17.92 81.73
CA LEU A 19 49.59 17.49 81.41
C LEU A 19 49.39 17.41 79.88
N GLU A 20 49.82 18.44 79.16
CA GLU A 20 49.72 18.51 77.70
C GLU A 20 50.58 17.45 77.01
N ARG A 21 51.78 17.19 77.54
CA ARG A 21 52.63 16.09 77.07
C ARG A 21 51.98 14.72 77.29
N SER A 22 51.31 14.51 78.43
CA SER A 22 50.61 13.25 78.70
C SER A 22 49.43 13.04 77.77
N LYS A 23 48.70 14.12 77.43
CA LYS A 23 47.61 14.09 76.46
C LYS A 23 48.10 13.74 75.05
N LEU A 24 49.12 14.44 74.56
CA LEU A 24 49.70 14.19 73.23
C LEU A 24 50.30 12.78 73.14
N GLN A 25 50.92 12.27 74.22
CA GLN A 25 51.41 10.89 74.26
C GLN A 25 50.26 9.86 74.17
N GLY A 26 49.10 10.17 74.75
CA GLY A 26 47.90 9.35 74.62
C GLY A 26 47.41 9.28 73.17
N GLU A 27 47.35 10.42 72.49
CA GLU A 27 46.94 10.52 71.08
C GLU A 27 47.91 9.78 70.15
N VAL A 28 49.22 9.86 70.40
CA VAL A 28 50.24 9.11 69.65
C VAL A 28 50.08 7.60 69.83
N ASN A 29 49.88 7.14 71.06
CA ASN A 29 49.69 5.72 71.35
C ASN A 29 48.38 5.16 70.77
N GLU A 30 47.34 5.99 70.64
CA GLU A 30 46.09 5.62 69.99
C GLU A 30 46.27 5.49 68.47
N MET A 31 47.02 6.40 67.84
CA MET A 31 47.35 6.30 66.42
C MET A 31 48.27 5.11 66.10
N GLU A 32 49.24 4.80 66.96
CA GLU A 32 50.08 3.61 66.80
C GLU A 32 49.27 2.31 66.87
N LYS A 33 48.24 2.22 67.72
CA LYS A 33 47.34 1.05 67.78
C LYS A 33 46.48 0.88 66.52
N ILE A 34 46.08 1.98 65.89
CA ILE A 34 45.32 1.94 64.63
C ILE A 34 46.23 1.42 63.50
N LEU A 35 47.50 1.85 63.48
CA LEU A 35 48.50 1.38 62.51
C LEU A 35 48.91 -0.08 62.72
N ASP A 36 49.00 -0.56 63.96
CA ASP A 36 49.32 -1.96 64.25
C ASP A 36 48.16 -2.92 63.92
N ASN A 37 46.92 -2.44 63.93
CA ASN A 37 45.73 -3.19 63.47
C ASN A 37 45.62 -3.25 61.92
N ASP A 38 46.41 -2.46 61.20
CA ASP A 38 46.38 -2.34 59.72
C ASP A 38 47.24 -3.41 59.00
N LYS A 39 47.66 -4.47 59.71
CA LYS A 39 48.42 -5.60 59.14
C LYS A 39 47.55 -6.59 58.33
N ASP A 40 46.22 -6.49 58.41
CA ASP A 40 45.29 -7.30 57.61
C ASP A 40 44.83 -6.55 56.34
N GLY A 41 45.76 -6.27 55.44
CA GLY A 41 45.48 -5.71 54.11
C GLY A 41 44.68 -6.62 53.15
N ASN A 42 44.09 -7.72 53.64
CA ASN A 42 43.41 -8.72 52.81
C ASN A 42 41.88 -8.54 52.73
N GLU A 43 41.21 -8.18 53.83
CA GLU A 43 39.73 -8.12 53.85
C GLU A 43 39.15 -6.98 53.00
N HIS A 44 39.81 -5.83 52.96
CA HIS A 44 39.38 -4.70 52.13
C HIS A 44 39.64 -4.94 50.63
N SER A 45 40.71 -5.66 50.28
CA SER A 45 41.04 -6.01 48.89
C SER A 45 40.05 -7.06 48.34
N ASP A 46 39.75 -8.10 49.13
CA ASP A 46 38.81 -9.15 48.74
C ASP A 46 37.38 -8.63 48.59
N SER A 47 36.94 -7.72 49.48
CA SER A 47 35.64 -7.04 49.38
C SER A 47 35.52 -6.20 48.09
N LEU A 48 36.58 -5.48 47.72
CA LEU A 48 36.61 -4.68 46.49
C LEU A 48 36.59 -5.57 45.23
N VAL A 49 37.36 -6.65 45.21
CA VAL A 49 37.36 -7.65 44.13
C VAL A 49 35.99 -8.29 43.98
N HIS A 50 35.32 -8.64 45.09
CA HIS A 50 33.97 -9.19 45.07
C HIS A 50 32.95 -8.20 44.49
N SER A 51 33.03 -6.92 44.89
CA SER A 51 32.19 -5.84 44.38
C SER A 51 32.37 -5.61 42.87
N ILE A 52 33.62 -5.64 42.38
CA ILE A 52 33.93 -5.54 40.96
C ILE A 52 33.38 -6.75 40.20
N GLN A 53 33.51 -7.95 40.75
CA GLN A 53 33.00 -9.16 40.12
C GLN A 53 31.46 -9.16 40.03
N ASP A 54 30.76 -8.68 41.05
CA ASP A 54 29.31 -8.54 41.02
C ASP A 54 28.85 -7.42 40.07
N CYS A 55 29.57 -6.30 40.00
CA CYS A 55 29.37 -5.28 38.98
C CYS A 55 29.54 -5.85 37.56
N ASN A 56 30.56 -6.67 37.32
CA ASN A 56 30.77 -7.34 36.04
C ASN A 56 29.65 -8.33 35.69
N LYS A 57 29.16 -9.12 36.65
CA LYS A 57 28.00 -10.01 36.43
C LYS A 57 26.75 -9.21 36.08
N ARG A 58 26.49 -8.10 36.79
CA ARG A 58 25.37 -7.20 36.49
C ARG A 58 25.50 -6.58 35.10
N LEU A 59 26.71 -6.19 34.71
CA LEU A 59 27.01 -5.69 33.37
C LEU A 59 26.74 -6.76 32.29
N GLU A 60 27.18 -8.00 32.50
CA GLU A 60 26.93 -9.10 31.55
C GLU A 60 25.44 -9.46 31.46
N LEU A 61 24.70 -9.43 32.56
CA LEU A 61 23.25 -9.58 32.56
C LEU A 61 22.57 -8.45 31.76
N ALA A 62 22.97 -7.20 32.01
CA ALA A 62 22.44 -6.04 31.29
C ALA A 62 22.75 -6.12 29.78
N LYS A 63 23.96 -6.55 29.39
CA LYS A 63 24.33 -6.80 27.99
C LYS A 63 23.46 -7.89 27.35
N LYS A 64 23.21 -9.00 28.06
CA LYS A 64 22.33 -10.07 27.58
C LYS A 64 20.89 -9.59 27.38
N GLU A 65 20.38 -8.79 28.32
CA GLU A 65 19.05 -8.20 28.21
C GLU A 65 18.97 -7.23 27.02
N LEU A 66 19.96 -6.34 26.87
CA LEU A 66 20.06 -5.44 25.72
C LEU A 66 20.10 -6.21 24.39
N ALA A 67 20.88 -7.29 24.31
CA ALA A 67 20.94 -8.15 23.12
C ALA A 67 19.60 -8.86 22.84
N ALA A 68 18.84 -9.24 23.88
CA ALA A 68 17.49 -9.79 23.71
C ALA A 68 16.52 -8.72 23.18
N LYS A 69 16.56 -7.49 23.71
CA LYS A 69 15.74 -6.36 23.24
C LYS A 69 16.07 -5.98 21.78
N LEU A 70 17.35 -5.94 21.42
CA LEU A 70 17.79 -5.66 20.04
C LEU A 70 17.27 -6.71 19.06
N ARG A 71 17.35 -8.00 19.41
CA ARG A 71 16.77 -9.08 18.59
C ARG A 71 15.26 -8.92 18.42
N ALA A 72 14.54 -8.54 19.48
CA ALA A 72 13.11 -8.27 19.39
C ALA A 72 12.78 -7.06 18.50
N ILE A 73 13.56 -5.98 18.59
CA ILE A 73 13.40 -4.79 17.74
C ILE A 73 13.63 -5.14 16.26
N VAL A 74 14.67 -5.92 15.95
CA VAL A 74 14.95 -6.36 14.58
C VAL A 74 13.81 -7.22 14.04
N LEU A 75 13.27 -8.13 14.85
CA LEU A 75 12.10 -8.92 14.48
C LEU A 75 10.88 -8.05 14.18
N LEU A 76 10.58 -7.09 15.06
CA LEU A 76 9.46 -6.15 14.88
C LEU A 76 9.63 -5.29 13.63
N LYS A 77 10.85 -4.82 13.34
CA LYS A 77 11.13 -4.09 12.09
C LYS A 77 10.85 -4.95 10.87
N ARG A 78 11.28 -6.21 10.88
CA ARG A 78 10.98 -7.13 9.77
C ARG A 78 9.48 -7.36 9.59
N GLN A 79 8.74 -7.51 10.69
CA GLN A 79 7.28 -7.62 10.64
C GLN A 79 6.61 -6.35 10.11
N LEU A 80 7.18 -5.17 10.39
CA LEU A 80 6.69 -3.91 9.86
C LEU A 80 7.00 -3.78 8.37
N ASP A 81 8.19 -4.18 7.93
CA ASP A 81 8.59 -4.19 6.52
C ASP A 81 7.77 -5.20 5.69
N GLU A 82 7.21 -6.24 6.32
CA GLU A 82 6.26 -7.17 5.68
C GLU A 82 4.90 -6.52 5.39
N VAL A 83 4.56 -5.39 6.04
CA VAL A 83 3.33 -4.65 5.81
C VAL A 83 3.58 -3.54 4.78
N PRO A 84 2.80 -3.48 3.69
CA PRO A 84 2.95 -2.42 2.69
C PRO A 84 2.79 -1.04 3.32
N SER A 85 3.76 -0.18 3.07
CA SER A 85 3.70 1.24 3.40
C SER A 85 2.60 1.94 2.60
N GLN A 86 2.19 3.11 3.09
CA GLN A 86 1.20 3.95 2.38
C GLN A 86 1.66 4.29 0.95
N ALA A 87 2.95 4.49 0.73
CA ALA A 87 3.49 4.76 -0.60
C ALA A 87 3.35 3.55 -1.54
N GLU A 88 3.59 2.34 -1.05
CA GLU A 88 3.41 1.10 -1.82
C GLU A 88 1.94 0.84 -2.15
N LEU A 89 1.03 1.10 -1.21
CA LEU A 89 -0.41 1.01 -1.46
C LEU A 89 -0.85 1.94 -2.61
N ILE A 90 -0.38 3.19 -2.60
CA ILE A 90 -0.66 4.15 -3.68
C ILE A 90 -0.09 3.65 -5.02
N GLN A 91 1.12 3.08 -5.03
CA GLN A 91 1.69 2.49 -6.24
C GLN A 91 0.86 1.32 -6.75
N TYR A 92 0.36 0.45 -5.87
CA TYR A 92 -0.52 -0.65 -6.25
C TYR A 92 -1.84 -0.14 -6.83
N GLU A 93 -2.48 0.86 -6.21
CA GLU A 93 -3.71 1.47 -6.73
C GLU A 93 -3.53 2.02 -8.15
N LEU A 94 -2.44 2.76 -8.38
CA LEU A 94 -2.10 3.27 -9.71
C LEU A 94 -1.90 2.12 -10.70
N ARG A 95 -1.14 1.09 -10.30
CA ARG A 95 -0.88 -0.08 -11.14
C ARG A 95 -2.15 -0.87 -11.48
N PHE A 96 -3.07 -1.02 -10.52
CA PHE A 96 -4.36 -1.66 -10.75
C PHE A 96 -5.23 -0.85 -11.71
N SER A 97 -5.25 0.48 -11.59
CA SER A 97 -5.96 1.35 -12.51
C SER A 97 -5.44 1.26 -13.95
N GLU A 98 -4.11 1.22 -14.11
CA GLU A 98 -3.46 0.98 -15.40
C GLU A 98 -3.84 -0.38 -15.99
N LEU A 99 -3.71 -1.44 -15.18
CA LEU A 99 -4.03 -2.81 -15.59
C LEU A 99 -5.51 -2.92 -15.99
N TYR A 100 -6.41 -2.34 -15.21
CA TYR A 100 -7.83 -2.30 -15.51
C TYR A 100 -8.09 -1.63 -16.86
N THR A 101 -7.43 -0.50 -17.13
CA THR A 101 -7.53 0.19 -18.41
C THR A 101 -7.03 -0.68 -19.57
N GLN A 102 -5.94 -1.42 -19.39
CA GLN A 102 -5.42 -2.34 -20.41
C GLN A 102 -6.38 -3.51 -20.67
N ILE A 103 -6.93 -4.12 -19.62
CA ILE A 103 -7.92 -5.20 -19.72
C ILE A 103 -9.15 -4.70 -20.49
N GLN A 104 -9.68 -3.53 -20.15
CA GLN A 104 -10.83 -2.94 -20.82
C GLN A 104 -10.55 -2.66 -22.32
N LYS A 105 -9.36 -2.17 -22.65
CA LYS A 105 -8.94 -1.98 -24.06
C LYS A 105 -8.88 -3.32 -24.81
N LYS A 106 -8.31 -4.36 -24.21
CA LYS A 106 -8.24 -5.70 -24.82
C LYS A 106 -9.62 -6.31 -25.00
N LEU A 107 -10.49 -6.21 -24.01
CA LEU A 107 -11.88 -6.68 -24.11
C LEU A 107 -12.62 -6.01 -25.28
N ARG A 108 -12.50 -4.68 -25.43
CA ARG A 108 -13.09 -3.96 -26.57
C ARG A 108 -12.52 -4.42 -27.90
N GLN A 109 -11.21 -4.61 -27.98
CA GLN A 109 -10.55 -5.11 -29.19
C GLN A 109 -11.05 -6.51 -29.56
N THR A 110 -11.12 -7.42 -28.59
CA THR A 110 -11.61 -8.78 -28.79
C THR A 110 -13.06 -8.78 -29.26
N ARG A 111 -13.94 -7.99 -28.64
CA ARG A 111 -15.35 -7.85 -29.10
C ARG A 111 -15.42 -7.38 -30.55
N LYS A 112 -14.69 -6.32 -30.91
CA LYS A 112 -14.66 -5.83 -32.29
C LYS A 112 -14.21 -6.90 -33.29
N HIS A 113 -13.23 -7.74 -32.92
CA HIS A 113 -12.79 -8.86 -33.75
C HIS A 113 -13.87 -9.91 -33.92
N TYR A 114 -14.58 -10.28 -32.86
CA TYR A 114 -15.72 -11.21 -32.95
C TYR A 114 -16.86 -10.63 -33.79
N ASP A 115 -17.21 -9.35 -33.61
CA ASP A 115 -18.26 -8.69 -34.40
C ASP A 115 -17.90 -8.73 -35.90
N THR A 116 -16.64 -8.42 -36.23
CA THR A 116 -16.14 -8.46 -37.61
C THR A 116 -16.13 -9.89 -38.17
N TYR A 117 -15.69 -10.86 -37.37
CA TYR A 117 -15.67 -12.26 -37.76
C TYR A 117 -17.08 -12.79 -38.05
N ASN A 118 -18.04 -12.51 -37.16
CA ASN A 118 -19.43 -12.93 -37.32
C ASN A 118 -20.05 -12.31 -38.59
N ALA A 119 -19.83 -11.01 -38.82
CA ALA A 119 -20.29 -10.35 -40.04
C ALA A 119 -19.69 -10.98 -41.31
N LEU A 120 -18.39 -11.29 -41.32
CA LEU A 120 -17.75 -11.96 -42.45
C LEU A 120 -18.27 -13.38 -42.66
N MET A 121 -18.58 -14.10 -41.58
CA MET A 121 -19.16 -15.44 -41.66
C MET A 121 -20.57 -15.40 -42.25
N GLU A 122 -21.41 -14.45 -41.83
CA GLU A 122 -22.74 -14.23 -42.42
C GLU A 122 -22.65 -13.87 -43.91
N ILE A 123 -21.73 -12.99 -44.29
CA ILE A 123 -21.49 -12.63 -45.70
C ILE A 123 -21.09 -13.88 -46.49
N LYS A 124 -20.15 -14.69 -45.98
CA LYS A 124 -19.73 -15.94 -46.62
C LYS A 124 -20.91 -16.89 -46.83
N GLU A 125 -21.76 -17.06 -45.82
CA GLU A 125 -22.94 -17.92 -45.94
C GLU A 125 -23.94 -17.41 -46.99
N LEU A 126 -24.15 -16.10 -47.06
CA LEU A 126 -25.00 -15.48 -48.09
C LEU A 126 -24.41 -15.69 -49.50
N MET A 127 -23.10 -15.50 -49.66
CA MET A 127 -22.42 -15.77 -50.94
C MET A 127 -22.52 -17.24 -51.37
N LEU A 128 -22.42 -18.18 -50.44
CA LEU A 128 -22.61 -19.61 -50.74
C LEU A 128 -24.06 -19.91 -51.18
N LYS A 129 -25.05 -19.30 -50.52
CA LYS A 129 -26.46 -19.41 -50.90
C LYS A 129 -26.70 -18.82 -52.30
N GLU A 130 -26.11 -17.68 -52.61
CA GLU A 130 -26.18 -17.04 -53.94
C GLU A 130 -25.56 -17.94 -55.01
N THR A 131 -24.37 -18.48 -54.75
CA THR A 131 -23.70 -19.41 -55.68
C THR A 131 -24.56 -20.65 -55.95
N SER A 132 -25.13 -21.25 -54.89
CA SER A 132 -26.04 -22.40 -55.04
C SER A 132 -27.30 -22.05 -55.82
N LEU A 133 -27.86 -20.85 -55.61
CA LEU A 133 -29.04 -20.37 -56.31
C LEU A 133 -28.75 -20.18 -57.80
N LEU A 134 -27.63 -19.53 -58.15
CA LEU A 134 -27.21 -19.32 -59.53
C LEU A 134 -26.97 -20.65 -60.26
N ASN A 135 -26.32 -21.61 -59.60
CA ASN A 135 -26.13 -22.96 -60.15
C ASN A 135 -27.47 -23.65 -60.41
N SER A 136 -28.41 -23.57 -59.46
CA SER A 136 -29.76 -24.14 -59.62
C SER A 136 -30.52 -23.50 -60.78
N ILE A 137 -30.45 -22.18 -60.93
CA ILE A 137 -31.09 -21.46 -62.04
C ILE A 137 -30.46 -21.88 -63.37
N SER A 138 -29.13 -21.99 -63.43
CA SER A 138 -28.42 -22.41 -64.64
C SER A 138 -28.83 -23.81 -65.10
N MET A 139 -28.94 -24.76 -64.17
CA MET A 139 -29.43 -26.11 -64.48
C MET A 139 -30.89 -26.10 -64.93
N GLN A 140 -31.77 -25.40 -64.20
CA GLN A 140 -33.20 -25.32 -64.55
C GLN A 140 -33.41 -24.67 -65.93
N PHE A 141 -32.59 -23.69 -66.28
CA PHE A 141 -32.65 -22.99 -67.57
C PHE A 141 -32.38 -23.92 -68.76
N GLN A 142 -31.37 -24.80 -68.66
CA GLN A 142 -30.99 -25.72 -69.75
C GLN A 142 -32.15 -26.64 -70.15
N ASP A 143 -32.87 -27.18 -69.18
CA ASP A 143 -33.98 -28.10 -69.44
C ASP A 143 -35.29 -27.37 -69.79
N ALA A 144 -35.56 -26.24 -69.12
CA ALA A 144 -36.82 -25.52 -69.26
C ALA A 144 -36.99 -24.80 -70.61
N ILE A 145 -35.89 -24.34 -71.24
CA ILE A 145 -35.98 -23.55 -72.48
C ILE A 145 -36.46 -24.36 -73.69
N MET A 146 -36.31 -25.68 -73.61
CA MET A 146 -36.64 -26.64 -74.68
C MET A 146 -38.15 -26.79 -74.92
N SER A 147 -39.00 -26.30 -74.01
CA SER A 147 -40.47 -26.40 -74.12
C SER A 147 -41.17 -25.11 -73.68
N ALA A 148 -42.31 -24.79 -74.29
CA ALA A 148 -43.12 -23.64 -73.89
C ALA A 148 -43.63 -23.76 -72.45
N ASP A 149 -44.04 -24.95 -72.02
CA ASP A 149 -44.48 -25.22 -70.63
C ASP A 149 -43.31 -25.13 -69.63
N GLY A 150 -42.12 -25.58 -70.04
CA GLY A 150 -40.89 -25.44 -69.25
C GLY A 150 -40.53 -23.97 -69.00
N ARG A 151 -40.63 -23.13 -70.03
CA ARG A 151 -40.40 -21.67 -69.92
C ARG A 151 -41.35 -20.99 -68.93
N ILE A 152 -42.63 -21.35 -68.93
CA ILE A 152 -43.61 -20.80 -67.98
C ILE A 152 -43.25 -21.21 -66.54
N LYS A 153 -42.96 -22.50 -66.31
CA LYS A 153 -42.53 -22.99 -64.98
C LYS A 153 -41.25 -22.34 -64.46
N LEU A 154 -40.29 -22.04 -65.35
CA LEU A 154 -39.07 -21.31 -64.98
C LEU A 154 -39.39 -19.88 -64.53
N ILE A 155 -40.29 -19.18 -65.23
CA ILE A 155 -40.74 -17.83 -64.86
C ILE A 155 -41.40 -17.86 -63.47
N ASP A 156 -42.33 -18.79 -63.23
CA ASP A 156 -43.02 -18.94 -61.94
C ASP A 156 -42.03 -19.21 -60.79
N SER A 157 -41.01 -20.05 -61.05
CA SER A 157 -39.92 -20.35 -60.10
C SER A 157 -39.12 -19.10 -59.74
N LEU A 158 -38.69 -18.32 -60.75
CA LEU A 158 -37.93 -17.09 -60.56
C LEU A 158 -38.74 -16.02 -59.84
N GLU A 159 -40.04 -15.90 -60.14
CA GLU A 159 -40.94 -14.97 -59.44
C GLU A 159 -41.10 -15.35 -57.97
N GLY A 160 -41.23 -16.65 -57.67
CA GLY A 160 -41.25 -17.17 -56.31
C GLY A 160 -39.96 -16.86 -55.53
N ILE A 161 -38.79 -17.05 -56.17
CA ILE A 161 -37.47 -16.72 -55.59
C ILE A 161 -37.39 -15.22 -55.30
N LEU A 162 -37.75 -14.36 -56.26
CA LEU A 162 -37.70 -12.91 -56.12
C LEU A 162 -38.58 -12.44 -54.94
N LYS A 163 -39.80 -12.96 -54.84
CA LYS A 163 -40.73 -12.66 -53.75
C LYS A 163 -40.15 -13.09 -52.39
N GLY A 164 -39.52 -14.26 -52.34
CA GLY A 164 -38.84 -14.75 -51.14
C GLY A 164 -37.67 -13.85 -50.70
N ILE A 165 -36.86 -13.37 -51.66
CA ILE A 165 -35.76 -12.41 -51.40
C ILE A 165 -36.31 -11.09 -50.89
N GLN A 166 -37.33 -10.53 -51.54
CA GLN A 166 -37.97 -9.28 -51.11
C GLN A 166 -38.53 -9.38 -49.69
N GLN A 167 -39.18 -10.49 -49.34
CA GLN A 167 -39.70 -10.71 -47.99
C GLN A 167 -38.58 -10.77 -46.95
N ARG A 168 -37.47 -11.45 -47.25
CA ARG A 168 -36.31 -11.51 -46.34
C ARG A 168 -35.65 -10.15 -46.17
N LEU A 169 -35.47 -9.41 -47.26
CA LEU A 169 -34.90 -8.06 -47.24
C LEU A 169 -35.75 -7.13 -46.37
N GLY A 170 -37.08 -7.16 -46.54
CA GLY A 170 -37.99 -6.38 -45.70
C GLY A 170 -37.82 -6.69 -44.21
N LYS A 171 -37.73 -7.97 -43.83
CA LYS A 171 -37.50 -8.37 -42.43
C LYS A 171 -36.17 -7.83 -41.88
N VAL A 172 -35.08 -8.00 -42.63
CA VAL A 172 -33.75 -7.49 -42.23
C VAL A 172 -33.77 -5.98 -42.06
N GLN A 173 -34.44 -5.26 -42.96
CA GLN A 173 -34.53 -3.80 -42.90
C GLN A 173 -35.34 -3.31 -41.68
N THR A 174 -36.43 -3.99 -41.34
CA THR A 174 -37.20 -3.70 -40.11
C THR A 174 -36.35 -3.94 -38.85
N THR A 175 -35.64 -5.08 -38.78
CA THR A 175 -34.74 -5.36 -37.64
C THR A 175 -33.61 -4.35 -37.54
N LEU A 176 -33.01 -3.95 -38.68
CA LEU A 176 -31.98 -2.92 -38.71
C LEU A 176 -32.51 -1.59 -38.16
N GLN A 177 -33.71 -1.19 -38.55
CA GLN A 177 -34.33 0.04 -38.06
C GLN A 177 -34.59 0.01 -36.55
N SER A 178 -35.09 -1.11 -36.01
CA SER A 178 -35.30 -1.24 -34.57
C SER A 178 -33.99 -1.18 -33.78
N GLU A 179 -32.93 -1.85 -34.26
CA GLU A 179 -31.61 -1.82 -33.64
C GLU A 179 -30.98 -0.41 -33.70
N GLN A 180 -31.17 0.32 -34.81
CA GLN A 180 -30.72 1.70 -34.93
C GLN A 180 -31.39 2.62 -33.90
N GLN A 181 -32.71 2.50 -33.71
CA GLN A 181 -33.45 3.28 -32.71
C GLN A 181 -32.95 2.97 -31.29
N ILE A 182 -32.73 1.70 -30.98
CA ILE A 182 -32.17 1.27 -29.69
C ILE A 182 -30.79 1.90 -29.49
N ARG A 183 -29.89 1.78 -30.46
CA ARG A 183 -28.54 2.37 -30.42
C ARG A 183 -28.59 3.88 -30.19
N ASP A 184 -29.44 4.59 -30.91
CA ASP A 184 -29.54 6.05 -30.84
C ASP A 184 -30.06 6.48 -29.46
N SER A 185 -31.06 5.77 -28.92
CA SER A 185 -31.56 6.01 -27.55
C SER A 185 -30.49 5.76 -26.47
N LEU A 186 -29.67 4.71 -26.64
CA LEU A 186 -28.55 4.41 -25.75
C LEU A 186 -27.46 5.49 -25.82
N LYS A 187 -27.18 5.99 -27.02
CA LYS A 187 -26.21 7.07 -27.25
C LYS A 187 -26.64 8.37 -26.57
N GLU A 188 -27.92 8.71 -26.64
CA GLU A 188 -28.50 9.86 -25.94
C GLU A 188 -28.40 9.71 -24.42
N LYS A 189 -28.82 8.56 -23.87
CA LYS A 189 -28.70 8.26 -22.43
C LYS A 189 -27.26 8.36 -21.94
N TYR A 190 -26.32 7.82 -22.71
CA TYR A 190 -24.89 7.91 -22.41
C TYR A 190 -24.40 9.37 -22.44
N ALA A 191 -24.79 10.15 -23.43
CA ALA A 191 -24.42 11.56 -23.50
C ALA A 191 -24.95 12.37 -22.31
N ALA A 192 -26.20 12.11 -21.88
CA ALA A 192 -26.78 12.72 -20.70
C ALA A 192 -26.01 12.35 -19.42
N ALA A 193 -25.72 11.06 -19.21
CA ALA A 193 -24.95 10.61 -18.06
C ALA A 193 -23.53 11.23 -18.01
N ILE A 194 -22.88 11.38 -19.16
CA ILE A 194 -21.58 12.07 -19.24
C ILE A 194 -21.69 13.55 -18.88
N SER A 195 -22.76 14.24 -19.32
CA SER A 195 -22.98 15.64 -18.93
C SER A 195 -23.23 15.80 -17.42
N GLU A 196 -23.99 14.89 -16.82
CA GLU A 196 -24.26 14.88 -15.38
C GLU A 196 -23.00 14.58 -14.56
N GLN A 197 -22.18 13.62 -15.02
CA GLN A 197 -20.88 13.33 -14.41
C GLN A 197 -19.96 14.57 -14.44
N ARG A 198 -19.90 15.28 -15.58
CA ARG A 198 -19.11 16.51 -15.70
C ARG A 198 -19.61 17.60 -14.76
N HIS A 199 -20.93 17.76 -14.66
CA HIS A 199 -21.54 18.70 -13.73
C HIS A 199 -21.20 18.38 -12.28
N SER A 200 -21.36 17.11 -11.88
CA SER A 200 -21.04 16.63 -10.53
C SER A 200 -19.57 16.83 -10.18
N TYR A 201 -18.66 16.55 -11.12
CA TYR A 201 -17.23 16.81 -10.94
C TYR A 201 -16.93 18.30 -10.73
N SER A 202 -17.57 19.17 -11.51
CA SER A 202 -17.44 20.62 -11.33
C SER A 202 -17.91 21.06 -9.94
N LEU A 203 -19.04 20.52 -9.47
CA LEU A 203 -19.59 20.83 -8.14
C LEU A 203 -18.66 20.36 -7.02
N LEU A 204 -18.12 19.14 -7.13
CA LEU A 204 -17.14 18.60 -6.19
C LEU A 204 -15.88 19.46 -6.11
N LYS A 205 -15.40 19.96 -7.25
CA LYS A 205 -14.24 20.87 -7.29
C LYS A 205 -14.52 22.17 -6.55
N LEU A 206 -15.67 22.80 -6.80
CA LEU A 206 -16.09 24.01 -6.08
C LEU A 206 -16.25 23.77 -4.58
N PHE A 207 -16.84 22.64 -4.20
CA PHE A 207 -16.97 22.25 -2.80
C PHE A 207 -15.60 22.10 -2.13
N GLN A 208 -14.65 21.45 -2.80
CA GLN A 208 -13.30 21.27 -2.28
C GLN A 208 -12.55 22.60 -2.12
N GLU A 209 -12.74 23.54 -3.06
CA GLU A 209 -12.22 24.90 -2.94
C GLU A 209 -12.79 25.62 -1.71
N GLU A 210 -14.10 25.57 -1.48
CA GLU A 210 -14.72 26.15 -0.27
C GLU A 210 -14.29 25.45 1.03
N CYS A 211 -14.10 24.13 1.04
CA CYS A 211 -13.54 23.41 2.18
C CYS A 211 -12.13 23.93 2.52
N THR A 212 -11.27 24.05 1.52
CA THR A 212 -9.90 24.58 1.73
C THR A 212 -9.93 26.04 2.22
N ARG A 213 -10.91 26.82 1.76
CA ARG A 213 -11.13 28.20 2.23
C ARG A 213 -11.56 28.23 3.69
N ASN A 214 -12.50 27.36 4.08
CA ASN A 214 -13.00 27.23 5.46
C ASN A 214 -11.89 26.81 6.42
N GLU A 215 -11.08 25.82 6.06
CA GLU A 215 -9.93 25.37 6.85
C GLU A 215 -8.92 26.50 7.09
N ARG A 216 -8.59 27.28 6.04
CA ARG A 216 -7.72 28.47 6.19
C ARG A 216 -8.30 29.51 7.12
N LEU A 217 -9.61 29.72 7.10
CA LEU A 217 -10.28 30.68 7.98
C LEU A 217 -10.28 30.18 9.44
N ARG A 218 -10.57 28.89 9.67
CA ARG A 218 -10.49 28.28 11.01
C ARG A 218 -9.09 28.37 11.60
N GLY A 219 -8.05 28.14 10.80
CA GLY A 219 -6.66 28.29 11.24
C GLY A 219 -6.23 29.73 11.55
N ARG A 220 -7.04 30.74 11.23
CA ARG A 220 -6.80 32.16 11.59
C ARG A 220 -7.58 32.61 12.83
N VAL A 221 -8.60 31.87 13.21
CA VAL A 221 -9.48 32.18 14.35
C VAL A 221 -9.06 31.40 15.61
N SER A 222 -8.22 30.38 15.46
CA SER A 222 -7.60 29.62 16.54
C SER A 222 -6.17 30.07 16.80
#